data_AF-W1WYR1-F1
#
_entry.id   AF-W1WYR1-F1
#
_cell.length_a   1.000
_cell.length_b   1.000
_cell.length_c   1.000
_cell.angle_alpha   90.00
_cell.angle_beta   90.00
_cell.angle_gamma   90.00
#
_symmetry.space_group_name_H-M   'P 1'
#
loop_
_entity.id
_entity.type
_entity.pdbx_description
1 polymer ?
#
loop_
_entity_poly.entity_id
_entity_poly.type
_entity_poly.pdbx_seq_one_letter_code
_entity_poly.pdbx_strand_id
1 'polypeptide(L)'
;IAMQFSKETAIQVKENIQNSISNLMNHPYMGAKPKIRALNDSDFRMLILEKLIIFYTVVEETKTIYLISILDQRQDYVNILNGL
;
A
#
# COMPACT_ATOMS: atom_id res chain seq x y z
N ILE A 1 -11.72 -20.11 6.78
CA ILE A 1 -10.69 -20.47 7.78
C ILE A 1 -9.47 -19.61 7.47
N ALA A 2 -8.96 -18.85 8.45
CA ALA A 2 -7.72 -18.10 8.26
C ALA A 2 -6.56 -19.10 8.12
N MET A 3 -5.75 -18.96 7.06
CA MET A 3 -4.52 -19.75 6.93
C MET A 3 -3.55 -19.33 8.05
N GLN A 4 -3.13 -20.28 8.88
CA GLN A 4 -2.06 -20.05 9.84
C GLN A 4 -0.72 -20.26 9.15
N PHE A 5 0.12 -19.22 9.15
CA PHE A 5 1.49 -19.28 8.66
C PHE A 5 2.45 -19.40 9.84
N SER A 6 3.70 -19.77 9.56
CA SER A 6 4.74 -19.84 10.58
C SER A 6 5.10 -18.46 11.13
N LYS A 7 5.70 -18.42 12.32
CA LYS A 7 6.19 -17.18 12.93
C LYS A 7 7.22 -16.49 12.04
N GLU A 8 8.09 -17.27 11.40
CA GLU A 8 9.14 -16.78 10.50
C GLU A 8 8.53 -16.07 9.29
N THR A 9 7.44 -16.62 8.75
CA THR A 9 6.68 -15.98 7.67
C THR A 9 6.13 -14.63 8.12
N ALA A 10 5.55 -14.55 9.32
CA ALA A 10 5.03 -13.30 9.86
C ALA A 10 6.12 -12.24 10.07
N ILE A 11 7.30 -12.65 10.53
CA ILE A 11 8.47 -11.77 10.69
C ILE A 11 8.92 -11.23 9.33
N GLN A 12 9.06 -12.10 8.32
CA GLN A 12 9.47 -11.70 6.98
C GLN A 12 8.49 -10.70 6.35
N VAL A 13 7.19 -10.95 6.47
CA VAL A 13 6.16 -10.03 5.95
C VAL A 13 6.27 -8.67 6.65
N LYS A 14 6.45 -8.64 7.96
CA LYS A 14 6.62 -7.40 8.73
C LYS A 14 7.86 -6.63 8.26
N GLU A 15 9.00 -7.30 8.09
CA GLU A 15 10.23 -6.68 7.61
C GLU A 15 10.09 -6.14 6.19
N ASN A 16 9.44 -6.87 5.30
CA ASN A 16 9.15 -6.42 3.94
C ASN A 16 8.30 -5.16 3.93
N ILE A 17 7.26 -5.08 4.78
CA ILE A 17 6.44 -3.87 4.95
C ILE A 17 7.29 -2.71 5.46
N GLN A 18 8.07 -2.92 6.53
CA GLN A 18 8.90 -1.86 7.14
C GLN A 18 9.91 -1.30 6.15
N ASN A 19 10.67 -2.16 5.47
CA ASN A 19 11.67 -1.75 4.48
C ASN A 19 11.03 -0.97 3.31
N SER A 20 9.86 -1.41 2.86
CA SER A 20 9.12 -0.74 1.78
C SER A 20 8.63 0.65 2.19
N ILE A 21 8.12 0.80 3.41
CA ILE A 21 7.72 2.11 3.96
C ILE A 21 8.95 3.01 4.13
N SER A 22 10.07 2.50 4.62
CA SER A 22 11.30 3.29 4.75
C SER A 22 11.79 3.81 3.39
N ASN A 23 11.65 3.03 2.32
CA ASN A 23 12.01 3.47 0.97
C ASN A 23 11.18 4.66 0.47
N LEU A 24 9.94 4.83 0.95
CA LEU A 24 9.10 5.97 0.60
C LEU A 24 9.69 7.30 1.07
N MET A 25 10.52 7.30 2.13
CA MET A 25 11.19 8.53 2.59
C MET A 25 12.14 9.11 1.54
N ASN A 26 12.78 8.25 0.75
CA ASN A 26 13.71 8.65 -0.31
C ASN A 26 13.02 8.70 -1.69
N HIS A 27 12.00 7.87 -1.88
CA HIS A 27 11.30 7.71 -3.15
C HIS A 27 9.78 7.77 -2.96
N PRO A 28 9.22 8.93 -2.54
CA PRO A 28 7.79 9.05 -2.22
C PRO A 28 6.89 8.69 -3.39
N TYR A 29 7.40 8.84 -4.62
CA TYR A 29 6.65 8.66 -5.85
C TYR A 29 6.85 7.31 -6.53
N MET A 30 7.48 6.33 -5.87
CA MET A 30 7.75 5.00 -6.45
C MET A 30 6.49 4.14 -6.66
N GLY A 31 5.41 4.40 -5.90
CA GLY A 31 4.12 3.77 -6.09
C GLY A 31 3.40 4.27 -7.34
N ALA A 32 2.72 3.36 -8.04
CA ALA A 32 1.96 3.67 -9.23
C ALA A 32 0.65 4.37 -8.89
N LYS A 33 0.19 5.28 -9.75
CA LYS A 33 -1.16 5.84 -9.66
C LYS A 33 -2.18 4.78 -10.08
N PRO A 34 -3.18 4.45 -9.25
CA PRO A 34 -4.22 3.52 -9.67
C PRO A 34 -5.08 4.16 -10.76
N LYS A 35 -5.54 3.33 -11.70
CA LYS A 35 -6.44 3.76 -12.78
C LYS A 35 -7.90 3.81 -12.32
N ILE A 36 -8.16 4.45 -11.17
CA ILE A 36 -9.50 4.55 -10.56
C ILE A 36 -9.91 6.02 -10.57
N ARG A 37 -10.95 6.34 -11.35
CA ARG A 37 -11.40 7.72 -11.59
C ARG A 37 -11.81 8.48 -10.32
N ALA A 38 -12.27 7.78 -9.29
CA ALA A 38 -12.74 8.39 -8.04
C ALA A 38 -11.61 8.97 -7.16
N LEU A 39 -10.34 8.66 -7.46
CA LEU A 39 -9.19 9.00 -6.61
C LEU A 39 -8.28 10.08 -7.21
N ASN A 40 -8.83 10.92 -8.10
CA ASN A 40 -8.04 11.83 -8.94
C ASN A 40 -7.55 13.12 -8.22
N ASP A 41 -8.17 13.52 -7.11
CA ASP A 41 -7.92 14.83 -6.48
C ASP A 41 -6.76 14.83 -5.46
N SER A 42 -6.20 13.66 -5.12
CA SER A 42 -5.01 13.51 -4.26
C SER A 42 -3.94 12.72 -5.00
N ASP A 43 -2.66 12.87 -4.63
CA ASP A 43 -1.58 12.06 -5.20
C ASP A 43 -1.60 10.64 -4.60
N PHE A 44 -2.72 9.96 -4.84
CA PHE A 44 -3.02 8.63 -4.36
C PHE A 44 -2.21 7.60 -5.15
N ARG A 45 -1.53 6.73 -4.41
CA ARG A 45 -0.52 5.80 -4.93
C ARG A 45 -0.68 4.42 -4.34
N MET A 46 -0.20 3.47 -5.12
CA MET A 46 -0.26 2.05 -4.84
C MET A 46 1.15 1.47 -4.97
N LEU A 47 1.67 0.90 -3.88
CA LEU A 47 2.90 0.14 -3.85
C LEU A 47 2.58 -1.35 -3.70
N ILE A 48 2.91 -2.15 -4.72
CA ILE A 48 2.65 -3.59 -4.76
C ILE A 48 3.85 -4.32 -4.17
N LEU A 49 3.62 -5.14 -3.15
CA LEU A 49 4.62 -5.92 -2.42
C LEU A 49 4.23 -7.39 -2.40
N GLU A 50 4.83 -8.24 -3.21
CA GLU A 50 4.53 -9.70 -3.27
C GLU A 50 3.04 -10.08 -3.24
N LYS A 51 2.42 -10.17 -2.06
CA LYS A 51 1.00 -10.51 -1.79
C LYS A 51 0.20 -9.38 -1.15
N LEU A 52 0.78 -8.21 -0.98
CA LEU A 52 0.22 -7.05 -0.31
C LEU A 52 0.22 -5.84 -1.24
N ILE A 53 -0.71 -4.93 -0.99
CA ILE A 53 -0.79 -3.64 -1.65
C ILE A 53 -0.85 -2.58 -0.56
N ILE A 54 0.09 -1.63 -0.60
CA ILE A 54 0.09 -0.46 0.27
C ILE A 54 -0.50 0.72 -0.50
N PHE A 55 -1.56 1.31 0.04
CA PHE A 55 -2.14 2.54 -0.44
C PHE A 55 -1.67 3.71 0.41
N TYR A 56 -1.25 4.78 -0.26
CA TYR A 56 -0.75 5.98 0.40
C TYR A 56 -0.98 7.22 -0.46
N THR A 57 -0.89 8.40 0.14
CA THR A 57 -0.89 9.68 -0.58
C THR A 57 0.33 10.50 -0.20
N VAL A 58 0.84 11.28 -1.15
CA VAL A 58 1.88 12.28 -0.91
C VAL A 58 1.22 13.65 -0.91
N VAL A 59 1.42 14.41 0.16
CA VAL A 59 0.99 15.81 0.25
C VAL A 59 2.25 16.67 0.10
N GLU A 60 2.42 17.26 -1.09
CA GLU A 60 3.65 17.98 -1.46
C GLU A 60 3.82 19.24 -0.61
N GLU A 61 2.72 19.93 -0.29
CA GLU A 61 2.72 21.17 0.50
C GLU A 61 3.32 20.96 1.90
N THR A 62 3.06 19.81 2.51
CA THR A 62 3.54 19.45 3.85
C THR A 62 4.69 18.45 3.82
N LYS A 63 5.13 18.01 2.62
CA LYS A 63 6.11 16.94 2.42
C LYS A 63 5.80 15.69 3.26
N THR A 64 4.52 15.37 3.39
CA THR A 64 4.04 14.29 4.26
C THR A 64 3.50 13.14 3.44
N ILE A 65 3.88 11.92 3.82
CA ILE A 65 3.36 10.68 3.26
C ILE A 65 2.34 10.11 4.24
N TYR A 66 1.09 9.99 3.82
CA TYR A 66 0.04 9.35 4.61
C TYR A 66 -0.19 7.93 4.12
N LEU A 67 0.10 6.94 4.99
CA LEU A 67 -0.30 5.56 4.76
C LEU A 67 -1.79 5.41 5.02
N ILE A 68 -2.53 4.96 4.01
CA ILE A 68 -4.00 4.86 4.05
C ILE A 68 -4.39 3.44 4.46
N SER A 69 -3.84 2.43 3.78
CA SER A 69 -4.13 1.03 4.10
C SER A 69 -3.07 0.07 3.56
N ILE A 70 -3.01 -1.13 4.13
CA ILE A 70 -2.23 -2.26 3.64
C ILE A 70 -3.20 -3.42 3.46
N LEU A 71 -3.42 -3.84 2.22
CA LEU A 71 -4.39 -4.87 1.85
C LEU A 71 -3.69 -6.10 1.28
N ASP A 72 -4.33 -7.25 1.37
CA ASP A 72 -3.88 -8.44 0.64
C ASP A 72 -4.29 -8.31 -0.83
N GLN A 73 -3.33 -8.47 -1.75
CA GLN A 73 -3.57 -8.28 -3.18
C GLN A 73 -4.55 -9.30 -3.77
N ARG A 74 -4.75 -10.44 -3.09
CA ARG A 74 -5.69 -11.49 -3.51
C ARG A 74 -7.14 -11.09 -3.22
N GLN A 75 -7.34 -10.08 -2.38
CA GLN A 75 -8.65 -9.46 -2.26
C GLN A 75 -8.90 -8.61 -3.50
N ASP A 76 -10.17 -8.52 -3.89
CA ASP A 76 -10.59 -7.64 -4.98
C ASP A 76 -10.49 -6.17 -4.50
N TYR A 77 -9.26 -5.66 -4.45
CA TYR A 77 -8.96 -4.33 -3.95
C TYR A 77 -9.63 -3.25 -4.79
N VAL A 78 -9.95 -3.52 -6.06
CA VAL A 78 -10.71 -2.60 -6.92
C VAL A 78 -12.11 -2.44 -6.35
N ASN A 79 -12.79 -3.53 -6.00
CA ASN A 79 -14.10 -3.47 -5.37
C ASN A 79 -14.04 -2.82 -3.98
N ILE A 80 -13.05 -3.16 -3.15
CA ILE A 80 -12.86 -2.53 -1.83
C ILE A 80 -12.71 -1.01 -1.95
N LEU A 81 -11.89 -0.52 -2.89
CA LEU A 81 -11.70 0.91 -3.12
C LEU A 81 -12.93 1.59 -3.74
N ASN A 82 -13.79 0.84 -4.44
CA ASN A 82 -15.07 1.31 -4.93
C ASN A 82 -16.19 1.25 -3.87
N GLY A 83 -15.90 0.78 -2.65
CA GLY A 83 -16.86 0.65 -1.56
C GLY A 83 -17.83 -0.53 -1.71
N LEU A 84 -17.44 -1.56 -2.48
CA LEU A 84 -18.20 -2.79 -2.73
C LEU A 84 -17.73 -3.95 -1.86
#